data_AF-A0A961NL02-F1
#
_entry.id   AF-A0A961NL02-F1
#
_cell.length_a   1.000
_cell.length_b   1.000
_cell.length_c   1.000
_cell.angle_alpha   90.00
_cell.angle_beta   90.00
_cell.angle_gamma   90.00
#
_symmetry.space_group_name_H-M   'P 1'
#
loop_
_entity.id
_entity.type
_entity.pdbx_description
1 polymer ?
#
loop_
_entity_poly.entity_id
_entity_poly.type
_entity_poly.pdbx_seq_one_letter_code
_entity_poly.pdbx_strand_id
1 'polypeptide(L)'
;MKKSNPIVRYTLLTLGLAMLVGLSSPTEAFSVAEKAQAKRMELIGYMRALKPMVYNYPCDPFPACMEDLANQEEGIEAGERIKLFNEIQRVYQEGLIYFYEGNYINSYNRMLDCQSRVESLLEGLSQFYLDRTEMMMRDAIEVKNENDPDDMTVTDISVDYGPNSRKRMDFADDREAPTTSRRYDPKELRWARNKYRIERNMEQGYKVLGLARVARDRAIQVDKDLRAGQEISPDMRKDRIEYYLASIRLCRMAKFNAAFIYQLKYPYDNYALHNHNGTTEDGMFEPVETPTIANVQMNWYDNPYLLPKNLHPVFDLRVPEQYRRDTADARDMIYEDELDIYVRLQYLREKPESYQETNTGGGNNNNQGGGGN
;
A
#
# COMPACT_ATOMS: atom_id res chain seq x y z
N MET A 1 -82.91 6.18 -19.02
CA MET A 1 -82.50 6.97 -17.84
C MET A 1 -81.70 6.08 -16.89
N LYS A 2 -80.37 6.18 -16.86
CA LYS A 2 -79.51 5.59 -15.84
C LYS A 2 -78.71 6.72 -15.20
N LYS A 3 -78.97 7.00 -13.93
CA LYS A 3 -78.26 8.00 -13.12
C LYS A 3 -76.83 7.49 -12.86
N SER A 4 -75.82 8.17 -13.38
CA SER A 4 -74.42 7.93 -13.03
C SER A 4 -74.08 8.66 -11.73
N ASN A 5 -73.59 7.92 -10.74
CA ASN A 5 -73.21 8.41 -9.41
C ASN A 5 -72.07 9.46 -9.47
N PRO A 6 -72.20 10.63 -8.81
CA PRO A 6 -71.19 11.70 -8.83
C PRO A 6 -69.94 11.42 -7.97
N ILE A 7 -69.92 10.34 -7.20
CA ILE A 7 -68.85 10.06 -6.21
C ILE A 7 -67.57 9.54 -6.88
N VAL A 8 -67.66 8.90 -8.06
CA VAL A 8 -66.49 8.30 -8.73
C VAL A 8 -65.63 9.35 -9.47
N ARG A 9 -66.18 10.55 -9.73
CA ARG A 9 -65.44 11.61 -10.45
C ARG A 9 -64.43 12.37 -9.56
N TYR A 10 -64.63 12.39 -8.24
CA TYR A 10 -63.72 13.09 -7.33
C TYR A 10 -62.50 12.25 -6.92
N THR A 11 -62.60 10.92 -6.92
CA THR A 11 -61.47 10.03 -6.58
C THR A 11 -60.45 9.86 -7.71
N LEU A 12 -60.86 10.02 -8.98
CA LEU A 12 -59.93 10.00 -10.12
C LEU A 12 -59.16 11.32 -10.29
N LEU A 13 -59.76 12.45 -9.86
CA LEU A 13 -59.15 13.76 -9.97
C LEU A 13 -58.12 14.03 -8.84
N THR A 14 -58.31 13.44 -7.66
CA THR A 14 -57.31 13.48 -6.57
C THR A 14 -56.14 12.53 -6.81
N LEU A 15 -56.36 11.39 -7.49
CA LEU A 15 -55.26 10.48 -7.89
C LEU A 15 -54.43 11.03 -9.06
N GLY A 16 -55.04 11.80 -9.96
CA GLY A 16 -54.32 12.48 -11.06
C GLY A 16 -53.44 13.65 -10.61
N LEU A 17 -53.81 14.34 -9.53
CA LEU A 17 -53.01 15.45 -8.98
C LEU A 17 -51.84 14.96 -8.11
N ALA A 18 -51.96 13.79 -7.48
CA ALA A 18 -50.90 13.20 -6.66
C ALA A 18 -49.74 12.59 -7.49
N MET A 19 -49.96 12.23 -8.75
CA MET A 19 -48.89 11.77 -9.65
C MET A 19 -48.07 12.90 -10.29
N LEU A 20 -48.54 14.15 -10.24
CA LEU A 20 -47.82 15.31 -10.81
C LEU A 20 -46.89 16.01 -9.81
N VAL A 21 -46.88 15.58 -8.54
CA VAL A 21 -46.02 16.12 -7.48
C VAL A 21 -44.82 15.18 -7.19
N GLY A 22 -44.74 14.02 -7.86
CA GLY A 22 -43.85 12.92 -7.48
C GLY A 22 -42.53 12.74 -8.23
N LEU A 23 -42.17 13.60 -9.19
CA LEU A 23 -40.93 13.42 -9.98
C LEU A 23 -40.26 14.76 -10.35
N SER A 24 -40.04 15.62 -9.36
CA SER A 24 -38.89 16.52 -9.40
C SER A 24 -37.95 16.06 -8.31
N SER A 25 -36.97 15.23 -8.69
CA SER A 25 -35.73 15.11 -7.92
C SER A 25 -35.29 16.54 -7.60
N PRO A 26 -35.06 16.91 -6.33
CA PRO A 26 -34.55 18.22 -6.03
C PRO A 26 -33.17 18.32 -6.68
N THR A 27 -33.07 19.08 -7.77
CA THR A 27 -31.81 19.69 -8.14
C THR A 27 -31.52 20.69 -7.04
N GLU A 28 -30.93 20.24 -5.94
CA GLU A 28 -30.42 21.11 -4.89
C GLU A 28 -29.46 22.08 -5.59
N ALA A 29 -29.85 23.34 -5.65
CA ALA A 29 -29.02 24.41 -6.15
C ALA A 29 -27.93 24.66 -5.11
N PHE A 30 -26.94 23.76 -5.04
CA PHE A 30 -25.77 23.95 -4.21
C PHE A 30 -25.10 25.25 -4.60
N SER A 31 -24.81 26.08 -3.60
CA SER A 31 -24.00 27.27 -3.79
C SER A 31 -22.63 26.86 -4.36
N VAL A 32 -22.03 27.72 -5.17
CA VAL A 32 -20.69 27.45 -5.75
C VAL A 32 -19.66 27.21 -4.64
N ALA A 33 -19.85 27.85 -3.48
CA ALA A 33 -19.05 27.64 -2.28
C ALA A 33 -19.17 26.21 -1.72
N GLU A 34 -20.39 25.66 -1.63
CA GLU A 34 -20.60 24.28 -1.18
C GLU A 34 -20.00 23.26 -2.15
N LYS A 35 -20.14 23.48 -3.46
CA LYS A 35 -19.52 22.61 -4.48
C LYS A 35 -17.99 22.62 -4.36
N ALA A 36 -17.40 23.79 -4.20
CA ALA A 36 -15.95 23.92 -4.01
C ALA A 36 -15.48 23.26 -2.70
N GLN A 37 -16.23 23.44 -1.61
CA GLN A 37 -15.93 22.80 -0.32
C GLN A 37 -16.04 21.28 -0.39
N ALA A 38 -17.07 20.74 -1.05
CA ALA A 38 -17.24 19.31 -1.23
C ALA A 38 -16.07 18.71 -2.04
N LYS A 39 -15.68 19.35 -3.15
CA LYS A 39 -14.53 18.90 -3.95
C LYS A 39 -13.21 19.01 -3.21
N ARG A 40 -13.01 20.05 -2.39
CA ARG A 40 -11.84 20.18 -1.51
C ARG A 40 -11.73 18.98 -0.55
N MET A 41 -12.83 18.62 0.11
CA MET A 41 -12.87 17.50 1.06
C MET A 41 -12.67 16.13 0.39
N GLU A 42 -13.17 15.98 -0.84
CA GLU A 42 -12.93 14.80 -1.67
C GLU A 42 -11.44 14.64 -2.03
N LEU A 43 -10.83 15.69 -2.60
CA LEU A 43 -9.45 15.65 -3.10
C LEU A 43 -8.41 15.48 -2.01
N ILE A 44 -8.60 16.07 -0.82
CA ILE A 44 -7.69 15.84 0.31
C ILE A 44 -7.71 14.38 0.75
N GLY A 45 -8.86 13.70 0.63
CA GLY A 45 -8.97 12.26 0.86
C GLY A 45 -8.12 11.46 -0.13
N TYR A 46 -8.22 11.76 -1.41
CA TYR A 46 -7.44 11.09 -2.46
C TYR A 46 -5.94 11.35 -2.33
N MET A 47 -5.51 12.59 -2.07
CA MET A 47 -4.09 12.89 -1.88
C MET A 47 -3.48 12.19 -0.67
N ARG A 48 -4.23 12.06 0.43
CA ARG A 48 -3.78 11.29 1.60
C ARG A 48 -3.60 9.81 1.28
N ALA A 49 -4.52 9.23 0.50
CA ALA A 49 -4.39 7.84 0.05
C ALA A 49 -3.21 7.64 -0.91
N LEU A 50 -2.96 8.62 -1.80
CA LEU A 50 -1.87 8.59 -2.78
C LEU A 50 -0.48 8.68 -2.15
N LYS A 51 -0.31 9.45 -1.07
CA LYS A 51 1.00 9.70 -0.45
C LYS A 51 1.79 8.40 -0.22
N PRO A 52 1.32 7.40 0.56
CA PRO A 52 2.09 6.17 0.75
C PRO A 52 2.38 5.44 -0.55
N MET A 53 1.44 5.44 -1.52
CA MET A 53 1.61 4.74 -2.79
C MET A 53 2.78 5.32 -3.60
N VAL A 54 2.87 6.64 -3.68
CA VAL A 54 3.85 7.33 -4.51
C VAL A 54 5.24 7.28 -3.90
N TYR A 55 5.35 7.43 -2.57
CA TYR A 55 6.65 7.38 -1.89
C TYR A 55 7.22 5.96 -1.80
N ASN A 56 6.35 4.95 -1.68
CA ASN A 56 6.81 3.57 -1.79
C ASN A 56 7.24 3.25 -3.23
N TYR A 57 6.51 3.71 -4.23
CA TYR A 57 6.81 3.38 -5.64
C TYR A 57 7.06 4.65 -6.46
N PRO A 58 8.25 5.26 -6.36
CA PRO A 58 8.54 6.59 -6.92
C PRO A 58 8.67 6.61 -8.45
N CYS A 59 8.91 5.46 -9.09
CA CYS A 59 9.24 5.36 -10.51
C CYS A 59 8.71 4.06 -11.14
N ASP A 60 8.79 3.97 -12.47
CA ASP A 60 8.37 2.84 -13.30
C ASP A 60 9.42 2.64 -14.41
N PRO A 61 9.98 1.43 -14.67
CA PRO A 61 9.74 0.15 -14.00
C PRO A 61 10.48 0.00 -12.66
N PHE A 62 9.74 -0.34 -11.61
CA PHE A 62 10.29 -0.67 -10.28
C PHE A 62 10.54 -2.19 -10.18
N PRO A 63 11.67 -2.66 -9.60
CA PRO A 63 12.70 -1.90 -8.87
C PRO A 63 13.85 -1.36 -9.74
N ALA A 64 13.90 -1.64 -11.04
CA ALA A 64 15.04 -1.26 -11.90
C ALA A 64 15.37 0.25 -11.84
N CYS A 65 14.36 1.09 -11.79
CA CYS A 65 14.52 2.55 -11.70
C CYS A 65 15.05 3.05 -10.33
N MET A 66 15.20 2.20 -9.32
CA MET A 66 15.77 2.59 -8.02
C MET A 66 17.29 2.73 -8.05
N GLU A 67 17.99 1.94 -8.88
CA GLU A 67 19.44 2.07 -9.04
C GLU A 67 19.78 3.41 -9.70
N ASP A 68 19.00 3.81 -10.70
CA ASP A 68 19.13 5.11 -11.36
C ASP A 68 18.86 6.28 -10.39
N LEU A 69 17.87 6.14 -9.50
CA LEU A 69 17.59 7.12 -8.45
C LEU A 69 18.68 7.18 -7.38
N ALA A 70 19.32 6.05 -7.07
CA ALA A 70 20.41 6.00 -6.10
C ALA A 70 21.73 6.57 -6.65
N ASN A 71 21.93 6.51 -7.97
CA ASN A 71 23.13 6.99 -8.66
C ASN A 71 23.04 8.47 -9.10
N GLN A 72 21.89 9.13 -8.95
CA GLN A 72 21.72 10.55 -9.26
C GLN A 72 22.07 11.42 -8.05
N GLU A 73 22.88 12.45 -8.28
CA GLU A 73 23.42 13.35 -7.26
C GLU A 73 22.34 13.92 -6.32
N GLU A 74 22.67 13.96 -5.03
CA GLU A 74 21.83 14.42 -3.93
C GLU A 74 21.23 15.80 -4.22
N GLY A 75 19.90 15.84 -4.43
CA GLY A 75 19.12 17.07 -4.40
C GLY A 75 18.22 17.33 -5.61
N ILE A 76 18.27 16.53 -6.67
CA ILE A 76 17.52 16.85 -7.90
C ILE A 76 16.76 15.62 -8.38
N GLU A 77 15.44 15.69 -8.19
CA GLU A 77 14.38 14.87 -8.79
C GLU A 77 14.01 13.56 -8.09
N ALA A 78 13.20 13.70 -7.04
CA ALA A 78 12.29 12.66 -6.59
C ALA A 78 11.57 12.02 -7.81
N GLY A 79 11.49 10.69 -7.86
CA GLY A 79 11.05 9.94 -9.05
C GLY A 79 9.78 10.47 -9.74
N GLU A 80 9.58 10.11 -11.01
CA GLU A 80 8.52 10.66 -11.88
C GLU A 80 7.14 10.75 -11.20
N ARG A 81 6.74 9.73 -10.45
CA ARG A 81 5.45 9.70 -9.74
C ARG A 81 5.41 10.70 -8.58
N ILE A 82 6.54 10.94 -7.90
CA ILE A 82 6.67 11.98 -6.87
C ILE A 82 6.57 13.38 -7.50
N LYS A 83 7.17 13.61 -8.68
CA LYS A 83 7.00 14.89 -9.40
C LYS A 83 5.53 15.16 -9.71
N LEU A 84 4.84 14.18 -10.30
CA LEU A 84 3.41 14.28 -10.60
C LEU A 84 2.58 14.54 -9.33
N PHE A 85 2.93 13.88 -8.22
CA PHE A 85 2.27 14.11 -6.94
C PHE A 85 2.52 15.52 -6.38
N ASN A 86 3.73 16.05 -6.49
CA ASN A 86 4.06 17.41 -6.09
C ASN A 86 3.33 18.45 -6.95
N GLU A 87 3.18 18.19 -8.25
CA GLU A 87 2.34 19.02 -9.13
C GLU A 87 0.87 19.01 -8.71
N ILE A 88 0.31 17.83 -8.38
CA ILE A 88 -1.05 17.70 -7.85
C ILE A 88 -1.21 18.53 -6.57
N GLN A 89 -0.25 18.43 -5.65
CA GLN A 89 -0.26 19.22 -4.42
C GLN A 89 -0.22 20.73 -4.71
N ARG A 90 0.61 21.16 -5.66
CA ARG A 90 0.70 22.57 -6.04
C ARG A 90 -0.63 23.09 -6.59
N VAL A 91 -1.26 22.36 -7.52
CA VAL A 91 -2.56 22.75 -8.10
C VAL A 91 -3.65 22.77 -7.02
N TYR A 92 -3.63 21.82 -6.08
CA TYR A 92 -4.55 21.83 -4.95
C TYR A 92 -4.34 23.04 -4.03
N GLN A 93 -3.08 23.40 -3.73
CA GLN A 93 -2.75 24.58 -2.94
C GLN A 93 -3.18 25.89 -3.64
N GLU A 94 -2.96 26.01 -4.95
CA GLU A 94 -3.50 27.11 -5.76
C GLU A 94 -5.03 27.20 -5.65
N GLY A 95 -5.73 26.06 -5.72
CA GLY A 95 -7.17 25.98 -5.52
C GLY A 95 -7.63 26.40 -4.11
N LEU A 96 -6.84 26.10 -3.07
CA LEU A 96 -7.11 26.53 -1.70
C LEU A 96 -6.96 28.03 -1.53
N ILE A 97 -5.96 28.65 -2.15
CA ILE A 97 -5.76 30.11 -2.11
C ILE A 97 -7.02 30.80 -2.62
N TYR A 98 -7.52 30.43 -3.80
CA TYR A 98 -8.77 30.99 -4.34
C TYR A 98 -9.99 30.71 -3.46
N PHE A 99 -10.02 29.56 -2.78
CA PHE A 99 -11.11 29.22 -1.87
C PHE A 99 -11.19 30.19 -0.69
N TYR A 100 -10.04 30.46 -0.06
CA TYR A 100 -9.95 31.36 1.09
C TYR A 100 -10.06 32.84 0.72
N GLU A 101 -9.73 33.21 -0.52
CA GLU A 101 -10.02 34.53 -1.10
C GLU A 101 -11.52 34.77 -1.38
N GLY A 102 -12.37 33.74 -1.26
CA GLY A 102 -13.80 33.82 -1.58
C GLY A 102 -14.10 33.68 -3.09
N ASN A 103 -13.10 33.38 -3.91
CA ASN A 103 -13.27 33.10 -5.33
C ASN A 103 -13.55 31.62 -5.58
N TYR A 104 -14.79 31.22 -5.29
CA TYR A 104 -15.20 29.81 -5.36
C TYR A 104 -15.23 29.24 -6.78
N ILE A 105 -15.42 30.07 -7.82
CA ILE A 105 -15.45 29.61 -9.21
C ILE A 105 -14.04 29.16 -9.64
N ASN A 106 -13.04 30.01 -9.43
CA ASN A 106 -11.66 29.67 -9.78
C ASN A 106 -11.11 28.54 -8.91
N SER A 107 -11.49 28.52 -7.63
CA SER A 107 -11.18 27.41 -6.74
C SER A 107 -11.72 26.08 -7.29
N TYR A 108 -13.01 26.03 -7.64
CA TYR A 108 -13.64 24.83 -8.17
C TYR A 108 -12.96 24.35 -9.47
N ASN A 109 -12.66 25.25 -10.41
CA ASN A 109 -11.96 24.90 -11.65
C ASN A 109 -10.56 24.32 -11.40
N ARG A 110 -9.79 24.90 -10.46
CA ARG A 110 -8.48 24.35 -10.06
C ARG A 110 -8.60 22.99 -9.38
N MET A 111 -9.66 22.79 -8.59
CA MET A 111 -9.94 21.48 -7.99
C MET A 111 -10.30 20.44 -9.05
N LEU A 112 -11.01 20.80 -10.13
CA LEU A 112 -11.27 19.88 -11.25
C LEU A 112 -9.99 19.51 -12.02
N ASP A 113 -9.08 20.46 -12.25
CA ASP A 113 -7.75 20.18 -12.83
C ASP A 113 -6.96 19.21 -11.93
N CYS A 114 -6.95 19.46 -10.62
CA CYS A 114 -6.39 18.54 -9.63
C CYS A 114 -7.02 17.13 -9.72
N GLN A 115 -8.34 17.03 -9.86
CA GLN A 115 -9.04 15.75 -10.02
C GLN A 115 -8.56 14.99 -11.28
N SER A 116 -8.39 15.67 -12.41
CA SER A 116 -7.90 15.05 -13.65
C SER A 116 -6.46 14.53 -13.50
N ARG A 117 -5.61 15.25 -12.76
CA ARG A 117 -4.22 14.82 -12.53
C ARG A 117 -4.14 13.64 -11.56
N VAL A 118 -4.98 13.63 -10.53
CA VAL A 118 -5.14 12.49 -9.61
C VAL A 118 -5.58 11.23 -10.37
N GLU A 119 -6.56 11.36 -11.28
CA GLU A 119 -7.02 10.27 -12.14
C GLU A 119 -5.88 9.67 -12.97
N SER A 120 -5.11 10.50 -13.67
CA SER A 120 -3.99 10.06 -14.52
C SER A 120 -2.90 9.34 -13.72
N LEU A 121 -2.54 9.85 -12.53
CA LEU A 121 -1.57 9.20 -11.66
C LEU A 121 -2.08 7.84 -11.15
N LEU A 122 -3.36 7.77 -10.78
CA LEU A 122 -3.98 6.53 -10.28
C LEU A 122 -4.13 5.47 -11.37
N GLU A 123 -4.35 5.85 -12.62
CA GLU A 123 -4.41 4.91 -13.74
C GLU A 123 -3.10 4.11 -13.86
N GLY A 124 -1.96 4.81 -13.91
CA GLY A 124 -0.64 4.18 -13.97
C GLY A 124 -0.32 3.36 -12.72
N LEU A 125 -0.62 3.91 -11.52
CA LEU A 125 -0.43 3.18 -10.27
C LEU A 125 -1.30 1.91 -10.21
N SER A 126 -2.56 1.95 -10.66
CA SER A 126 -3.45 0.80 -10.59
C SER A 126 -2.94 -0.39 -11.38
N GLN A 127 -2.35 -0.14 -12.56
CA GLN A 127 -1.74 -1.18 -13.39
C GLN A 127 -0.48 -1.74 -12.72
N PHE A 128 0.42 -0.86 -12.29
CA PHE A 128 1.64 -1.24 -11.58
C PHE A 128 1.33 -2.12 -10.35
N TYR A 129 0.31 -1.77 -9.56
CA TYR A 129 -0.08 -2.57 -8.41
C TYR A 129 -0.59 -3.95 -8.78
N LEU A 130 -1.33 -4.10 -9.89
CA LEU A 130 -1.76 -5.42 -10.36
C LEU A 130 -0.56 -6.28 -10.76
N ASP A 131 0.35 -5.73 -11.57
CA ASP A 131 1.51 -6.46 -12.07
C ASP A 131 2.46 -6.85 -10.92
N ARG A 132 2.70 -5.93 -9.99
CA ARG A 132 3.54 -6.18 -8.81
C ARG A 132 2.91 -7.18 -7.85
N THR A 133 1.60 -7.12 -7.62
CA THR A 133 0.89 -8.10 -6.80
C THR A 133 0.89 -9.49 -7.44
N GLU A 134 0.74 -9.58 -8.76
CA GLU A 134 0.82 -10.85 -9.49
C GLU A 134 2.21 -11.48 -9.37
N MET A 135 3.27 -10.69 -9.53
CA MET A 135 4.64 -11.11 -9.32
C MET A 135 4.87 -11.62 -7.89
N MET A 136 4.47 -10.84 -6.87
CA MET A 136 4.62 -11.25 -5.47
C MET A 136 3.83 -12.51 -5.14
N MET A 137 2.60 -12.66 -5.65
CA MET A 137 1.78 -13.86 -5.44
C MET A 137 2.42 -15.09 -6.09
N ARG A 138 2.97 -14.94 -7.31
CA ARG A 138 3.67 -16.01 -8.02
C ARG A 138 4.92 -16.45 -7.25
N ASP A 139 5.77 -15.50 -6.88
CA ASP A 139 7.02 -15.77 -6.16
C ASP A 139 6.78 -16.35 -4.75
N ALA A 140 5.64 -16.04 -4.13
CA ALA A 140 5.28 -16.61 -2.83
C ALA A 140 4.97 -18.12 -2.93
N ILE A 141 4.53 -18.58 -4.10
CA ILE A 141 4.17 -19.98 -4.36
C ILE A 141 5.41 -20.78 -4.76
N GLU A 142 6.30 -20.15 -5.52
CA GLU A 142 7.58 -20.68 -5.96
C GLU A 142 8.61 -20.73 -4.80
N VAL A 143 9.76 -21.31 -5.10
CA VAL A 143 10.90 -21.48 -4.19
C VAL A 143 11.57 -20.11 -3.97
N LYS A 144 11.88 -19.72 -2.73
CA LYS A 144 12.60 -18.47 -2.41
C LYS A 144 14.09 -18.59 -2.77
N ASN A 145 14.69 -19.75 -2.54
CA ASN A 145 16.10 -20.03 -2.84
C ASN A 145 16.24 -21.31 -3.67
N GLU A 146 16.48 -21.18 -4.99
CA GLU A 146 16.63 -22.33 -5.90
C GLU A 146 17.79 -23.28 -5.51
N ASN A 147 18.80 -22.76 -4.80
CA ASN A 147 19.94 -23.53 -4.33
C ASN A 147 19.66 -24.33 -3.03
N ASP A 148 18.51 -24.14 -2.41
CA ASP A 148 18.12 -24.82 -1.18
C ASP A 148 17.22 -26.03 -1.48
N PRO A 149 17.71 -27.27 -1.36
CA PRO A 149 16.95 -28.47 -1.71
C PRO A 149 15.74 -28.71 -0.81
N ASP A 150 15.68 -28.05 0.35
CA ASP A 150 14.59 -28.16 1.32
C ASP A 150 13.52 -27.05 1.15
N ASP A 151 13.74 -26.10 0.25
CA ASP A 151 12.77 -25.07 -0.10
C ASP A 151 11.75 -25.62 -1.11
N MET A 152 10.53 -25.81 -0.61
CA MET A 152 9.47 -26.49 -1.34
C MET A 152 8.53 -25.49 -2.01
N THR A 153 8.09 -25.83 -3.22
CA THR A 153 6.96 -25.15 -3.85
C THR A 153 5.66 -25.44 -3.08
N VAL A 154 4.65 -24.60 -3.23
CA VAL A 154 3.31 -24.89 -2.65
C VAL A 154 2.76 -26.22 -3.16
N THR A 155 3.06 -26.60 -4.40
CA THR A 155 2.65 -27.90 -4.96
C THR A 155 3.28 -29.07 -4.21
N ASP A 156 4.55 -28.98 -3.82
CA ASP A 156 5.22 -30.03 -3.05
C ASP A 156 4.69 -30.10 -1.60
N ILE A 157 4.31 -28.95 -1.05
CA ILE A 157 3.63 -28.84 0.26
C ILE A 157 2.22 -29.46 0.21
N SER A 158 1.57 -29.46 -0.96
CA SER A 158 0.19 -29.92 -1.15
C SER A 158 0.01 -31.44 -1.21
N VAL A 159 1.09 -32.25 -1.09
CA VAL A 159 0.97 -33.71 -1.07
C VAL A 159 0.19 -34.19 0.16
N ASP A 160 -0.94 -34.87 -0.08
CA ASP A 160 -1.79 -35.38 0.99
C ASP A 160 -1.14 -36.56 1.71
N TYR A 161 -0.92 -36.40 3.02
CA TYR A 161 -0.48 -37.48 3.88
C TYR A 161 -1.66 -38.39 4.25
N GLY A 162 -1.44 -39.71 4.12
CA GLY A 162 -2.43 -40.71 4.51
C GLY A 162 -2.90 -40.56 5.97
N PRO A 163 -4.10 -41.08 6.31
CA PRO A 163 -4.76 -40.76 7.58
C PRO A 163 -4.00 -41.14 8.85
N ASN A 164 -3.05 -42.07 8.76
CA ASN A 164 -2.21 -42.55 9.87
C ASN A 164 -0.79 -41.97 9.85
N SER A 165 -0.46 -41.02 8.96
CA SER A 165 0.87 -40.42 8.89
C SER A 165 1.13 -39.46 10.05
N ARG A 166 2.28 -39.58 10.72
CA ARG A 166 2.72 -38.62 11.76
C ARG A 166 2.81 -37.19 11.22
N LYS A 167 3.28 -37.04 9.98
CA LYS A 167 3.37 -35.74 9.29
C LYS A 167 1.99 -35.07 9.14
N ARG A 168 0.89 -35.83 9.05
CA ARG A 168 -0.45 -35.25 8.99
C ARG A 168 -0.81 -34.45 10.25
N MET A 169 -0.36 -34.92 11.42
CA MET A 169 -0.57 -34.22 12.69
C MET A 169 0.29 -32.95 12.76
N ASP A 170 1.56 -33.03 12.33
CA ASP A 170 2.47 -31.89 12.34
C ASP A 170 2.02 -30.74 11.43
N PHE A 171 1.39 -31.05 10.28
CA PHE A 171 0.84 -30.05 9.35
C PHE A 171 -0.56 -29.53 9.73
N ALA A 172 -1.24 -30.19 10.69
CA ALA A 172 -2.55 -29.78 11.19
C ALA A 172 -2.44 -28.81 12.39
N ASP A 173 -1.33 -28.86 13.12
CA ASP A 173 -1.10 -27.99 14.27
C ASP A 173 -0.75 -26.56 13.83
N ASP A 174 -1.56 -25.59 14.29
CA ASP A 174 -1.28 -24.16 14.13
C ASP A 174 -0.12 -23.75 15.06
N ARG A 175 1.11 -23.85 14.57
CA ARG A 175 2.30 -23.47 15.34
C ARG A 175 2.92 -22.20 14.77
N GLU A 176 2.82 -21.11 15.55
CA GLU A 176 3.78 -20.01 15.43
C GLU A 176 5.21 -20.57 15.57
N ALA A 177 6.20 -19.88 14.99
CA ALA A 177 7.60 -20.32 15.08
C ALA A 177 7.96 -20.59 16.55
N PRO A 178 8.58 -21.73 16.88
CA PRO A 178 8.92 -22.03 18.26
C PRO A 178 9.97 -21.01 18.70
N THR A 179 9.77 -20.37 19.85
CA THR A 179 10.79 -19.58 20.56
C THR A 179 11.83 -20.49 21.24
N THR A 180 12.21 -21.60 20.61
CA THR A 180 13.15 -22.57 21.19
C THR A 180 14.57 -22.01 21.21
N SER A 181 15.28 -22.16 22.32
CA SER A 181 16.68 -21.70 22.50
C SER A 181 17.73 -22.52 21.72
N ARG A 182 17.30 -23.61 21.05
CA ARG A 182 18.12 -24.48 20.19
C ARG A 182 18.38 -23.77 18.86
N ARG A 183 19.63 -23.75 18.37
CA ARG A 183 19.90 -23.43 16.95
C ARG A 183 19.06 -24.31 16.05
N TYR A 184 18.36 -23.65 15.15
CA TYR A 184 17.89 -24.23 13.90
C TYR A 184 19.06 -24.96 13.22
N ASP A 185 19.00 -26.29 13.13
CA ASP A 185 19.75 -26.99 12.09
C ASP A 185 18.92 -26.81 10.80
N PRO A 186 19.41 -26.04 9.82
CA PRO A 186 18.73 -25.88 8.56
C PRO A 186 18.36 -27.20 7.87
N LYS A 187 18.98 -28.32 8.22
CA LYS A 187 18.67 -29.63 7.63
C LYS A 187 17.53 -30.38 8.34
N GLU A 188 17.14 -29.97 9.55
CA GLU A 188 16.26 -30.79 10.39
C GLU A 188 14.78 -30.38 10.37
N LEU A 189 14.42 -29.10 10.20
CA LEU A 189 13.02 -28.66 10.17
C LEU A 189 12.78 -27.43 9.28
N ARG A 190 12.80 -27.57 7.95
CA ARG A 190 12.37 -26.52 6.99
C ARG A 190 10.93 -26.66 6.48
N TRP A 191 10.09 -27.49 7.08
CA TRP A 191 8.78 -27.74 6.49
C TRP A 191 7.85 -26.54 6.66
N ALA A 192 7.16 -26.19 5.58
CA ALA A 192 5.98 -25.34 5.63
C ALA A 192 4.98 -25.95 6.62
N ARG A 193 4.70 -25.23 7.71
CA ARG A 193 4.06 -25.84 8.88
C ARG A 193 2.56 -26.01 8.75
N ASN A 194 1.91 -25.30 7.83
CA ASN A 194 0.45 -25.33 7.72
C ASN A 194 0.00 -25.27 6.26
N LYS A 195 -0.11 -26.45 5.63
CA LYS A 195 -0.62 -26.63 4.26
C LYS A 195 -1.95 -25.92 4.05
N TYR A 196 -2.93 -26.19 4.92
CA TYR A 196 -4.29 -25.68 4.75
C TYR A 196 -4.37 -24.16 4.82
N ARG A 197 -3.56 -23.53 5.68
CA ARG A 197 -3.49 -22.06 5.74
C ARG A 197 -2.77 -21.48 4.55
N ILE A 198 -1.72 -22.14 4.03
CA ILE A 198 -1.05 -21.69 2.81
C ILE A 198 -2.03 -21.74 1.63
N GLU A 199 -2.73 -22.85 1.43
CA GLU A 199 -3.75 -23.00 0.39
C GLU A 199 -4.88 -21.98 0.52
N ARG A 200 -5.38 -21.77 1.75
CA ARG A 200 -6.43 -20.78 2.02
C ARG A 200 -5.97 -19.35 1.71
N ASN A 201 -4.75 -18.97 2.11
CA ASN A 201 -4.21 -17.64 1.81
C ASN A 201 -3.96 -17.48 0.31
N MET A 202 -3.53 -18.55 -0.39
CA MET A 202 -3.37 -18.55 -1.84
C MET A 202 -4.72 -18.35 -2.56
N GLU A 203 -5.74 -19.12 -2.18
CA GLU A 203 -7.10 -18.98 -2.72
C GLU A 203 -7.63 -17.56 -2.51
N GLN A 204 -7.51 -17.05 -1.28
CA GLN A 204 -7.96 -15.69 -0.95
C GLN A 204 -7.15 -14.62 -1.70
N GLY A 205 -5.84 -14.77 -1.82
CA GLY A 205 -4.95 -13.87 -2.56
C GLY A 205 -5.37 -13.75 -4.03
N TYR A 206 -5.50 -14.88 -4.74
CA TYR A 206 -5.92 -14.86 -6.15
C TYR A 206 -7.37 -14.43 -6.35
N LYS A 207 -8.28 -14.80 -5.44
CA LYS A 207 -9.67 -14.34 -5.49
C LYS A 207 -9.74 -12.81 -5.42
N VAL A 208 -9.01 -12.22 -4.48
CA VAL A 208 -8.95 -10.77 -4.30
C VAL A 208 -8.25 -10.10 -5.47
N LEU A 209 -7.17 -10.69 -6.00
CA LEU A 209 -6.50 -10.20 -7.22
C LEU A 209 -7.44 -10.20 -8.43
N GLY A 210 -8.26 -11.25 -8.59
CA GLY A 210 -9.29 -11.31 -9.62
C GLY A 210 -10.34 -10.19 -9.46
N LEU A 211 -10.76 -9.88 -8.24
CA LEU A 211 -11.64 -8.75 -7.96
C LEU A 211 -10.96 -7.41 -8.26
N ALA A 212 -9.66 -7.28 -8.01
CA ALA A 212 -8.89 -6.07 -8.34
C ALA A 212 -8.89 -5.82 -9.85
N ARG A 213 -8.64 -6.86 -10.66
CA ARG A 213 -8.73 -6.78 -12.14
C ARG A 213 -10.12 -6.32 -12.60
N VAL A 214 -11.18 -6.90 -12.04
CA VAL A 214 -12.56 -6.49 -12.35
C VAL A 214 -12.83 -5.04 -11.95
N ALA A 215 -12.32 -4.58 -10.80
CA ALA A 215 -12.49 -3.19 -10.37
C ALA A 215 -11.78 -2.22 -11.34
N ARG A 216 -10.57 -2.54 -11.77
CA ARG A 216 -9.85 -1.75 -12.78
C ARG A 216 -10.56 -1.77 -14.13
N ASP A 217 -11.03 -2.92 -14.58
CA ASP A 217 -11.79 -3.03 -15.81
C ASP A 217 -13.04 -2.14 -15.73
N ARG A 218 -13.74 -2.10 -14.60
CA ARG A 218 -14.87 -1.17 -14.41
C ARG A 218 -14.44 0.29 -14.51
N ALA A 219 -13.28 0.67 -13.98
CA ALA A 219 -12.74 2.03 -14.08
C ALA A 219 -12.55 2.46 -15.55
N ILE A 220 -11.99 1.58 -16.36
CA ILE A 220 -11.82 1.79 -17.81
C ILE A 220 -13.19 1.86 -18.49
N GLN A 221 -14.13 1.01 -18.07
CA GLN A 221 -15.45 0.94 -18.69
C GLN A 221 -16.36 2.14 -18.43
N VAL A 222 -16.03 3.01 -17.46
CA VAL A 222 -16.83 4.19 -17.12
C VAL A 222 -17.08 5.09 -18.34
N ASP A 223 -16.17 5.14 -19.32
CA ASP A 223 -16.31 5.99 -20.50
C ASP A 223 -16.94 5.32 -21.74
N LYS A 224 -17.30 4.02 -21.66
CA LYS A 224 -17.79 3.27 -22.83
C LYS A 224 -19.06 3.86 -23.46
N ASP A 225 -19.90 4.49 -22.64
CA ASP A 225 -21.16 5.07 -23.09
C ASP A 225 -21.04 6.54 -23.52
N LEU A 226 -19.85 7.15 -23.43
CA LEU A 226 -19.61 8.50 -23.93
C LEU A 226 -19.48 8.51 -25.46
N ARG A 227 -20.08 9.52 -26.09
CA ARG A 227 -19.92 9.74 -27.53
C ARG A 227 -18.50 10.22 -27.82
N ALA A 228 -17.96 9.85 -28.98
CA ALA A 228 -16.66 10.32 -29.44
C ALA A 228 -16.59 11.85 -29.43
N GLY A 229 -15.65 12.43 -28.67
CA GLY A 229 -15.45 13.88 -28.52
C GLY A 229 -16.18 14.52 -27.33
N GLN A 230 -16.93 13.77 -26.52
CA GLN A 230 -17.52 14.29 -25.30
C GLN A 230 -16.53 14.21 -24.13
N GLU A 231 -16.37 15.31 -23.38
CA GLU A 231 -15.54 15.32 -22.17
C GLU A 231 -16.21 14.53 -21.03
N ILE A 232 -15.38 13.82 -20.25
CA ILE A 232 -15.84 13.04 -19.10
C ILE A 232 -16.32 13.98 -18.00
N SER A 233 -17.55 13.75 -17.53
CA SER A 233 -18.15 14.49 -16.41
C SER A 233 -17.31 14.35 -15.13
N PRO A 234 -17.20 15.40 -14.28
CA PRO A 234 -16.51 15.33 -12.99
C PRO A 234 -16.99 14.19 -12.08
N ASP A 235 -18.25 13.81 -12.17
CA ASP A 235 -18.83 12.71 -11.39
C ASP A 235 -18.35 11.34 -11.91
N MET A 236 -18.28 11.16 -13.24
CA MET A 236 -17.74 9.94 -13.84
C MET A 236 -16.24 9.80 -13.54
N ARG A 237 -15.48 10.90 -13.54
CA ARG A 237 -14.07 10.88 -13.12
C ARG A 237 -13.90 10.47 -11.66
N LYS A 238 -14.81 10.90 -10.79
CA LYS A 238 -14.84 10.49 -9.39
C LYS A 238 -15.03 8.98 -9.28
N ASP A 239 -16.05 8.43 -9.96
CA ASP A 239 -16.30 6.98 -9.95
C ASP A 239 -15.08 6.19 -10.43
N ARG A 240 -14.42 6.67 -11.50
CA ARG A 240 -13.19 6.07 -12.01
C ARG A 240 -12.05 6.09 -11.01
N ILE A 241 -11.80 7.22 -10.34
CA ILE A 241 -10.82 7.35 -9.25
C ILE A 241 -11.13 6.35 -8.13
N GLU A 242 -12.40 6.22 -7.74
CA GLU A 242 -12.82 5.28 -6.70
C GLU A 242 -12.60 3.82 -7.11
N TYR A 243 -12.86 3.46 -8.37
CA TYR A 243 -12.55 2.13 -8.89
C TYR A 243 -11.04 1.85 -8.94
N TYR A 244 -10.20 2.82 -9.33
CA TYR A 244 -8.74 2.66 -9.26
C TYR A 244 -8.24 2.46 -7.84
N LEU A 245 -8.72 3.27 -6.88
CA LEU A 245 -8.39 3.11 -5.47
C LEU A 245 -8.89 1.77 -4.90
N ALA A 246 -10.09 1.32 -5.32
CA ALA A 246 -10.60 0.01 -4.95
C ALA A 246 -9.72 -1.12 -5.48
N SER A 247 -9.27 -1.04 -6.74
CA SER A 247 -8.31 -1.99 -7.31
C SER A 247 -7.03 -2.04 -6.48
N ILE A 248 -6.44 -0.88 -6.17
CA ILE A 248 -5.21 -0.79 -5.36
C ILE A 248 -5.41 -1.38 -3.95
N ARG A 249 -6.54 -1.08 -3.29
CA ARG A 249 -6.88 -1.64 -1.97
C ARG A 249 -6.97 -3.17 -2.02
N LEU A 250 -7.61 -3.72 -3.05
CA LEU A 250 -7.68 -5.17 -3.24
C LEU A 250 -6.28 -5.76 -3.52
N CYS A 251 -5.45 -5.08 -4.32
CA CYS A 251 -4.05 -5.47 -4.51
C CYS A 251 -3.27 -5.51 -3.20
N ARG A 252 -3.44 -4.52 -2.30
CA ARG A 252 -2.83 -4.50 -0.96
C ARG A 252 -3.28 -5.68 -0.10
N MET A 253 -4.58 -6.02 -0.12
CA MET A 253 -5.09 -7.21 0.57
C MET A 253 -4.49 -8.50 0.02
N ALA A 254 -4.31 -8.61 -1.30
CA ALA A 254 -3.65 -9.76 -1.91
C ALA A 254 -2.15 -9.83 -1.54
N LYS A 255 -1.42 -8.70 -1.52
CA LYS A 255 -0.04 -8.62 -1.02
C LYS A 255 0.07 -9.05 0.44
N PHE A 256 -0.92 -8.72 1.27
CA PHE A 256 -0.98 -9.18 2.66
C PHE A 256 -1.11 -10.71 2.77
N ASN A 257 -1.94 -11.32 1.92
CA ASN A 257 -2.02 -12.79 1.83
C ASN A 257 -0.72 -13.42 1.33
N ALA A 258 -0.05 -12.82 0.34
CA ALA A 258 1.26 -13.27 -0.13
C ALA A 258 2.31 -13.21 1.01
N ALA A 259 2.31 -12.13 1.80
CA ALA A 259 3.17 -12.01 2.96
C ALA A 259 2.93 -13.15 3.96
N PHE A 260 1.66 -13.50 4.24
CA PHE A 260 1.36 -14.65 5.10
C PHE A 260 1.85 -15.99 4.54
N ILE A 261 1.79 -16.18 3.23
CA ILE A 261 2.35 -17.39 2.60
C ILE A 261 3.85 -17.46 2.89
N TYR A 262 4.60 -16.37 2.69
CA TYR A 262 6.02 -16.31 3.07
C TYR A 262 6.24 -16.63 4.56
N GLN A 263 5.44 -16.04 5.45
CA GLN A 263 5.57 -16.28 6.89
C GLN A 263 5.31 -17.73 7.30
N LEU A 264 4.42 -18.43 6.60
CA LEU A 264 4.08 -19.84 6.85
C LEU A 264 5.07 -20.81 6.20
N LYS A 265 5.66 -20.44 5.05
CA LYS A 265 6.71 -21.20 4.37
C LYS A 265 8.05 -21.10 5.11
N TYR A 266 8.40 -19.91 5.59
CA TYR A 266 9.70 -19.62 6.21
C TYR A 266 9.56 -19.17 7.67
N PRO A 267 8.98 -19.98 8.58
CA PRO A 267 8.70 -19.54 9.94
C PRO A 267 9.95 -19.21 10.76
N TYR A 268 11.12 -19.73 10.38
CA TYR A 268 12.36 -19.60 11.15
C TYR A 268 13.29 -18.47 10.67
N ASP A 269 13.00 -17.77 9.58
CA ASP A 269 13.91 -16.74 9.07
C ASP A 269 14.10 -15.57 10.06
N ASN A 270 13.11 -15.32 10.93
CA ASN A 270 13.22 -14.31 11.99
C ASN A 270 14.06 -14.79 13.19
N TYR A 271 14.48 -16.06 13.23
CA TYR A 271 15.23 -16.61 14.36
C TYR A 271 16.54 -15.86 14.62
N ALA A 272 17.23 -15.45 13.56
CA ALA A 272 18.48 -14.67 13.65
C ALA A 272 18.29 -13.34 14.41
N LEU A 273 17.08 -12.78 14.42
CA LEU A 273 16.76 -11.55 15.16
C LEU A 273 16.52 -11.83 16.66
N HIS A 274 16.12 -13.04 17.02
CA HIS A 274 15.76 -13.42 18.39
C HIS A 274 16.87 -14.16 19.16
N ASN A 275 17.95 -14.60 18.52
CA ASN A 275 19.03 -15.31 19.23
C ASN A 275 20.42 -14.89 18.75
N HIS A 276 20.94 -13.82 19.34
CA HIS A 276 22.29 -13.29 19.08
C HIS A 276 23.42 -14.26 19.49
N ASN A 277 23.21 -15.09 20.52
CA ASN A 277 24.28 -15.90 21.13
C ASN A 277 24.49 -17.27 20.48
N GLY A 278 23.63 -17.67 19.53
CA GLY A 278 23.90 -18.82 18.66
C GLY A 278 24.18 -20.13 19.37
N THR A 279 23.55 -20.41 20.51
CA THR A 279 23.78 -21.69 21.21
C THR A 279 23.18 -22.85 20.41
N THR A 280 24.04 -23.67 19.79
CA THR A 280 23.69 -25.01 19.28
C THR A 280 23.34 -25.95 20.43
N GLU A 281 22.58 -27.03 20.15
CA GLU A 281 22.33 -28.10 21.12
C GLU A 281 23.61 -28.68 21.73
N ASP A 282 24.73 -28.61 20.99
CA ASP A 282 26.04 -29.09 21.42
C ASP A 282 26.84 -28.10 22.29
N GLY A 283 26.26 -26.95 22.67
CA GLY A 283 26.94 -25.94 23.50
C GLY A 283 28.12 -25.25 22.81
N MET A 284 28.34 -25.51 21.53
CA MET A 284 29.33 -24.82 20.70
C MET A 284 28.84 -23.41 20.36
N PHE A 285 29.70 -22.41 20.58
CA PHE A 285 29.51 -21.05 20.09
C PHE A 285 30.15 -20.98 18.69
N GLU A 286 29.37 -20.97 17.62
CA GLU A 286 29.89 -20.42 16.36
C GLU A 286 29.50 -18.94 16.29
N PRO A 287 30.39 -18.06 15.79
CA PRO A 287 30.06 -16.65 15.60
C PRO A 287 28.84 -16.53 14.68
N VAL A 288 27.75 -15.99 15.22
CA VAL A 288 26.53 -15.72 14.47
C VAL A 288 26.79 -14.47 13.62
N GLU A 289 26.53 -14.55 12.31
CA GLU A 289 26.47 -13.35 11.47
C GLU A 289 25.41 -12.41 12.05
N THR A 290 25.83 -11.19 12.38
CA THR A 290 24.92 -10.19 12.92
C THR A 290 23.84 -9.89 11.89
N PRO A 291 22.54 -10.08 12.22
CA PRO A 291 21.46 -9.81 11.29
C PRO A 291 21.53 -8.37 10.78
N THR A 292 21.61 -8.23 9.46
CA THR A 292 21.66 -6.93 8.79
C THR A 292 20.25 -6.56 8.34
N ILE A 293 19.78 -5.37 8.72
CA ILE A 293 18.53 -4.81 8.22
C ILE A 293 18.85 -3.45 7.59
N ALA A 294 18.57 -3.31 6.30
CA ALA A 294 18.86 -2.08 5.54
C ALA A 294 20.30 -1.57 5.74
N ASN A 295 21.29 -2.47 5.59
CA ASN A 295 22.72 -2.23 5.80
C ASN A 295 23.14 -1.85 7.24
N VAL A 296 22.24 -1.93 8.21
CA VAL A 296 22.56 -1.71 9.62
C VAL A 296 22.72 -3.07 10.32
N GLN A 297 23.94 -3.34 10.78
CA GLN A 297 24.28 -4.54 11.55
C GLN A 297 24.20 -4.22 13.04
N MET A 298 23.26 -4.84 13.75
CA MET A 298 23.18 -4.71 15.20
C MET A 298 22.49 -5.92 15.84
N ASN A 299 22.57 -6.00 17.16
CA ASN A 299 21.75 -6.93 17.92
C ASN A 299 20.32 -6.39 18.03
N TRP A 300 19.38 -7.05 17.37
CA TRP A 300 17.97 -6.67 17.40
C TRP A 300 17.18 -7.29 18.55
N TYR A 301 17.77 -8.18 19.35
CA TYR A 301 17.08 -8.99 20.36
C TYR A 301 16.12 -8.21 21.27
N ASP A 302 16.56 -7.06 21.77
CA ASP A 302 15.79 -6.21 22.69
C ASP A 302 14.74 -5.34 22.01
N ASN A 303 14.60 -5.42 20.67
CA ASN A 303 13.65 -4.61 19.92
C ASN A 303 12.20 -5.15 20.11
N PRO A 304 11.28 -4.34 20.67
CA PRO A 304 9.90 -4.76 20.92
C PRO A 304 9.09 -5.06 19.65
N TYR A 305 9.54 -4.57 18.49
CA TYR A 305 8.92 -4.79 17.18
C TYR A 305 9.31 -6.11 16.51
N LEU A 306 10.12 -6.94 17.18
CA LEU A 306 10.38 -8.32 16.75
C LEU A 306 9.33 -9.32 17.25
N LEU A 307 8.59 -8.98 18.30
CA LEU A 307 7.66 -9.92 18.90
C LEU A 307 6.50 -10.24 17.94
N PRO A 308 6.02 -11.50 17.85
CA PRO A 308 5.01 -11.91 16.87
C PRO A 308 3.75 -11.02 16.85
N LYS A 309 3.33 -10.56 18.04
CA LYS A 309 2.16 -9.68 18.20
C LYS A 309 2.36 -8.27 17.61
N ASN A 310 3.60 -7.79 17.58
CA ASN A 310 3.97 -6.44 17.17
C ASN A 310 4.95 -6.45 15.99
N LEU A 311 5.03 -7.57 15.26
CA LEU A 311 6.06 -7.74 14.25
C LEU A 311 5.88 -6.73 13.13
N HIS A 312 6.81 -5.81 13.03
CA HIS A 312 6.81 -4.80 11.99
C HIS A 312 7.31 -5.40 10.66
N PRO A 313 6.72 -5.07 9.50
CA PRO A 313 7.20 -5.57 8.20
C PRO A 313 8.69 -5.31 7.92
N VAL A 314 9.25 -4.23 8.46
CA VAL A 314 10.69 -3.92 8.37
C VAL A 314 11.55 -5.03 9.00
N PHE A 315 11.07 -5.62 10.10
CA PHE A 315 11.76 -6.64 10.86
C PHE A 315 11.32 -8.07 10.51
N ASP A 316 10.53 -8.24 9.43
CA ASP A 316 10.06 -9.56 9.00
C ASP A 316 10.95 -10.14 7.90
N LEU A 317 12.01 -10.86 8.30
CA LEU A 317 12.97 -11.51 7.39
C LEU A 317 12.38 -12.69 6.62
N ARG A 318 11.23 -13.20 7.06
CA ARG A 318 10.49 -14.28 6.37
C ARG A 318 10.07 -13.82 4.98
N VAL A 319 9.70 -12.55 4.85
CA VAL A 319 9.39 -11.91 3.57
C VAL A 319 10.71 -11.52 2.89
N PRO A 320 10.92 -11.90 1.61
CA PRO A 320 12.09 -11.49 0.83
C PRO A 320 12.27 -9.97 0.84
N GLU A 321 13.52 -9.52 0.85
CA GLU A 321 13.85 -8.09 0.96
C GLU A 321 13.17 -7.24 -0.12
N GLN A 322 13.13 -7.73 -1.36
CA GLN A 322 12.46 -7.08 -2.48
C GLN A 322 10.96 -6.81 -2.27
N TYR A 323 10.31 -7.53 -1.36
CA TYR A 323 8.87 -7.41 -1.06
C TYR A 323 8.59 -6.75 0.30
N ARG A 324 9.60 -6.39 1.10
CA ARG A 324 9.37 -5.73 2.39
C ARG A 324 8.64 -4.40 2.21
N ARG A 325 9.03 -3.62 1.20
CA ARG A 325 8.33 -2.40 0.79
C ARG A 325 6.86 -2.67 0.45
N ASP A 326 6.59 -3.72 -0.31
CA ASP A 326 5.23 -4.15 -0.65
C ASP A 326 4.40 -4.47 0.60
N THR A 327 4.99 -5.07 1.62
CA THR A 327 4.30 -5.39 2.89
C THR A 327 4.10 -4.20 3.84
N ALA A 328 4.95 -3.19 3.77
CA ALA A 328 4.73 -1.92 4.46
C ALA A 328 3.59 -1.14 3.79
N ASP A 329 3.62 -1.06 2.45
CA ASP A 329 2.56 -0.41 1.68
C ASP A 329 1.19 -1.08 1.87
N ALA A 330 1.14 -2.41 1.98
CA ALA A 330 -0.09 -3.14 2.26
C ALA A 330 -0.75 -2.76 3.60
N ARG A 331 0.01 -2.12 4.50
CA ARG A 331 -0.45 -1.58 5.80
C ARG A 331 -0.59 -0.04 5.79
N ASP A 332 -0.58 0.57 4.60
CA ASP A 332 -0.65 2.02 4.39
C ASP A 332 0.55 2.80 4.97
N MET A 333 1.71 2.15 5.13
CA MET A 333 2.93 2.75 5.69
C MET A 333 3.94 3.13 4.60
N ILE A 334 4.80 4.11 4.87
CA ILE A 334 5.88 4.53 3.96
C ILE A 334 7.16 3.84 4.40
N TYR A 335 7.65 2.88 3.60
CA TYR A 335 8.75 2.00 4.01
C TYR A 335 10.02 2.75 4.45
N GLU A 336 10.38 3.85 3.76
CA GLU A 336 11.54 4.67 4.14
C GLU A 336 11.34 5.37 5.48
N ASP A 337 10.16 5.97 5.72
CA ASP A 337 9.83 6.61 7.00
C ASP A 337 9.89 5.58 8.15
N GLU A 338 9.42 4.36 7.91
CA GLU A 338 9.46 3.27 8.89
C GLU A 338 10.90 2.81 9.20
N LEU A 339 11.76 2.73 8.17
CA LEU A 339 13.19 2.46 8.36
C LEU A 339 13.85 3.59 9.16
N ASP A 340 13.54 4.84 8.84
CA ASP A 340 14.08 5.98 9.56
C ASP A 340 13.65 5.97 11.02
N ILE A 341 12.37 5.75 11.32
CA ILE A 341 11.85 5.77 12.69
C ILE A 341 12.38 4.60 13.51
N TYR A 342 12.33 3.39 12.97
CA TYR A 342 12.57 2.16 13.75
C TYR A 342 13.98 1.60 13.63
N VAL A 343 14.74 1.97 12.62
CA VAL A 343 16.12 1.50 12.42
C VAL A 343 17.10 2.65 12.63
N ARG A 344 16.92 3.78 11.94
CA ARG A 344 17.96 4.85 11.92
C ARG A 344 17.88 5.78 13.13
N LEU A 345 16.73 6.40 13.42
CA LEU A 345 16.54 7.37 14.50
C LEU A 345 16.68 6.78 15.90
N GLN A 346 16.29 5.51 16.09
CA GLN A 346 16.37 4.86 17.40
C GLN A 346 17.79 4.35 17.73
N TYR A 347 18.62 4.06 16.73
CA TYR A 347 19.86 3.30 16.94
C TYR A 347 21.13 3.92 16.32
N LEU A 348 21.01 4.83 15.33
CA LEU A 348 22.11 5.64 14.82
C LEU A 348 21.98 7.06 15.39
N ARG A 349 22.68 7.36 16.48
CA ARG A 349 22.74 8.71 17.08
C ARG A 349 23.44 9.73 16.18
N GLU A 350 24.32 9.26 15.31
CA GLU A 350 24.94 10.06 14.26
C GLU A 350 24.30 9.67 12.94
N LYS A 351 23.59 10.63 12.31
CA LYS A 351 23.14 10.46 10.93
C LYS A 351 24.39 10.14 10.09
N PRO A 352 24.38 9.11 9.21
CA PRO A 352 25.46 8.96 8.24
C PRO A 352 25.64 10.29 7.49
N GLU A 353 26.88 10.67 7.21
CA GLU A 353 27.24 11.99 6.66
C GLU A 353 26.50 12.37 5.37
N SER A 354 25.81 11.43 4.72
CA SER A 354 24.94 11.66 3.55
C SER A 354 23.59 12.34 3.88
N TYR A 355 23.29 12.66 5.15
CA TYR A 355 22.06 13.35 5.54
C TYR A 355 22.28 14.38 6.65
N GLN A 356 23.20 15.32 6.46
CA GLN A 356 23.16 16.56 7.26
C GLN A 356 22.11 17.51 6.68
N GLU A 357 20.95 17.55 7.34
CA GLU A 357 19.97 18.63 7.18
C GLU A 357 20.64 19.97 7.53
N THR A 358 21.07 20.71 6.51
CA THR A 358 21.52 22.09 6.70
C THR A 358 20.29 22.99 6.83
N ASN A 359 19.73 23.02 8.03
CA ASN A 359 18.86 24.11 8.47
C ASN A 359 19.39 24.71 9.77
N THR A 360 20.38 25.58 9.63
CA THR A 360 20.53 26.74 10.50
C THR A 360 20.51 28.00 9.64
N GLY A 361 19.31 28.57 9.51
CA GLY A 361 19.19 30.01 9.27
C GLY A 361 19.84 30.75 10.43
N GLY A 362 21.00 31.35 10.19
CA GLY A 362 21.67 32.28 11.08
C GLY A 362 22.17 33.44 10.25
N GLY A 363 21.50 34.59 10.36
CA GLY A 363 21.76 35.78 9.56
C GLY A 363 23.22 36.20 9.56
N ASN A 364 23.77 36.35 8.36
CA ASN A 364 25.09 36.93 8.15
C ASN A 364 24.93 38.46 8.22
N ASN A 365 25.14 39.03 9.41
CA ASN A 365 25.29 40.46 9.61
C ASN A 365 26.78 40.81 9.70
N ASN A 366 27.17 41.76 8.86
CA ASN A 366 28.47 42.40 8.77
C ASN A 366 29.07 42.84 10.12
N ASN A 367 30.38 42.62 10.30
CA ASN A 367 31.36 43.62 10.76
C ASN A 367 32.77 43.00 10.71
N GLN A 368 33.67 43.49 9.85
CA GLN A 368 34.64 44.58 10.09
C GLN A 368 35.69 44.31 11.19
N GLY A 369 36.96 44.44 10.79
CA GLY A 369 38.16 44.50 11.64
C GLY A 369 39.09 43.31 11.35
N GLY A 370 40.21 43.39 10.65
CA GLY A 370 41.14 44.52 10.49
C GLY A 370 42.13 44.51 11.65
N GLY A 371 43.39 44.13 11.38
CA GLY A 371 44.52 44.38 12.30
C GLY A 371 45.38 43.14 12.57
N GLY A 372 46.62 43.18 12.06
CA GLY A 372 47.66 42.18 12.32
C GLY A 372 48.31 42.29 13.69
N ASN A 373 48.99 41.22 14.09
CA ASN A 373 50.45 41.04 13.93
C ASN A 373 50.78 39.56 14.13
#